data_AF-A0A7X1NTN0-F1
#
_entry.id   AF-A0A7X1NTN0-F1
#
_cell.length_a   1.000
_cell.length_b   1.000
_cell.length_c   1.000
_cell.angle_alpha   90.00
_cell.angle_beta   90.00
_cell.angle_gamma   90.00
#
_symmetry.space_group_name_H-M   'P 1'
#
loop_
_entity.id
_entity.type
_entity.pdbx_description
1 polymer ?
#
loop_
_entity_poly.entity_id
_entity_poly.type
_entity_poly.pdbx_seq_one_letter_code
_entity_poly.pdbx_strand_id
1 'polypeptide(L)'
;MLRAALWLTSLVFVPVGLFLYFLPPEVATLLTVSPLWLARVSGGLVLAWGLLLLAASNRPDALGAGALAGGNLLLVAALVPAVLRLGDTLPPAVRGAMLGAAALLTVLAVMGLLAWPSASSRRGA
;
A
#
# COMPACT_ATOMS: atom_id res chain seq x y z
N MET A 1 8.09 -2.06 17.02
CA MET A 1 7.82 -2.73 15.73
C MET A 1 6.76 -2.01 14.90
N LEU A 2 5.54 -1.81 15.41
CA LEU A 2 4.45 -1.15 14.68
C LEU A 2 4.82 0.24 14.11
N ARG A 3 5.49 1.09 14.90
CA ARG A 3 5.99 2.40 14.45
C ARG A 3 6.83 2.32 13.18
N ALA A 4 7.75 1.35 13.11
CA ALA A 4 8.62 1.17 11.96
C ALA A 4 7.85 0.68 10.73
N ALA A 5 6.87 -0.22 10.91
CA ALA A 5 6.03 -0.70 9.82
C ALA A 5 5.14 0.42 9.23
N LEU A 6 4.57 1.27 10.10
CA LEU A 6 3.82 2.47 9.69
C LEU A 6 4.71 3.43 8.89
N TRP A 7 5.90 3.72 9.42
CA TRP A 7 6.84 4.62 8.78
C TRP A 7 7.34 4.08 7.44
N LEU A 8 7.70 2.80 7.36
CA LEU A 8 8.17 2.16 6.12
C LEU A 8 7.08 2.14 5.04
N THR A 9 5.83 1.85 5.41
CA THR A 9 4.71 1.86 4.47
C THR A 9 4.47 3.28 3.96
N SER A 10 4.51 4.28 4.85
CA SER A 10 4.38 5.68 4.48
C SER A 10 5.50 6.13 3.52
N LEU A 11 6.74 5.72 3.79
CA LEU A 11 7.90 6.04 2.95
C LEU A 11 7.73 5.53 1.51
N VAL A 12 6.97 4.46 1.30
CA VAL A 12 6.63 3.94 -0.03
C VAL A 12 5.41 4.64 -0.61
N PHE A 13 4.36 4.82 0.19
CA PHE A 13 3.06 5.31 -0.31
C PHE A 13 3.10 6.79 -0.66
N VAL A 14 3.85 7.60 0.07
CA VAL A 14 3.94 9.05 -0.22
C VAL A 14 4.57 9.30 -1.59
N PRO A 15 5.76 8.76 -1.93
CA PRO A 15 6.34 8.92 -3.26
C PRO A 15 5.49 8.30 -4.37
N VAL A 16 4.95 7.09 -4.15
CA VAL A 16 4.12 6.40 -5.16
C VAL A 16 2.84 7.17 -5.43
N GLY A 17 2.17 7.64 -4.38
CA GLY A 17 0.96 8.44 -4.51
C GLY A 17 1.21 9.76 -5.22
N LEU A 18 2.31 10.45 -4.88
CA LEU A 18 2.71 11.69 -5.55
C LEU A 18 3.02 11.46 -7.04
N PHE A 19 3.76 10.40 -7.36
CA PHE A 19 4.08 10.02 -8.73
C PHE A 19 2.84 9.71 -9.56
N LEU A 20 1.89 8.94 -9.00
CA LEU A 20 0.62 8.63 -9.68
C LEU A 20 -0.27 9.88 -9.85
N TYR A 21 -0.26 10.78 -8.87
CA TYR A 21 -1.01 12.04 -8.95
C TYR A 21 -0.47 12.96 -10.06
N PHE A 22 0.85 13.05 -10.17
CA PHE A 22 1.56 13.84 -11.19
C PHE A 22 2.08 12.97 -12.33
N LEU A 23 1.38 11.88 -12.66
CA LEU A 23 1.86 10.89 -13.64
C LEU A 23 2.21 11.59 -14.97
N PRO A 24 3.48 11.53 -15.42
CA PRO A 24 3.87 12.16 -16.66
C PRO A 24 3.10 11.57 -17.84
N PRO A 25 2.65 12.40 -18.81
CA PRO A 25 1.90 11.92 -19.97
C PRO A 25 2.63 10.80 -20.74
N GLU A 26 3.95 10.86 -20.82
CA GLU A 26 4.81 9.89 -21.49
C GLU A 26 4.77 8.51 -20.81
N VAL A 27 4.70 8.49 -19.49
CA VAL A 27 4.57 7.25 -18.71
C VAL A 27 3.16 6.69 -18.83
N ALA A 28 2.15 7.56 -18.84
CA ALA A 28 0.76 7.14 -18.98
C ALA A 28 0.48 6.51 -20.34
N THR A 29 1.02 7.07 -21.43
CA THR A 29 0.90 6.48 -22.77
C THR A 29 1.63 5.16 -22.87
N LEU A 30 2.84 5.05 -22.32
CA LEU A 30 3.62 3.82 -22.28
C LEU A 30 2.91 2.69 -21.53
N LEU A 31 2.27 3.01 -20.41
CA LEU A 31 1.53 2.06 -19.58
C LEU A 31 0.06 1.88 -20.01
N THR A 32 -0.36 2.50 -21.12
CA THR A 32 -1.75 2.48 -21.61
C THR A 32 -2.79 2.92 -20.56
N VAL A 33 -2.38 3.78 -19.63
CA VAL A 33 -3.20 4.25 -18.53
C VAL A 33 -4.20 5.26 -19.07
N SER A 34 -5.44 4.81 -19.27
CA SER A 34 -6.56 5.68 -19.61
C SER A 34 -7.82 5.27 -18.86
N PRO A 35 -8.60 6.22 -18.34
CA PRO A 35 -8.37 7.68 -18.37
C PRO A 35 -7.40 8.18 -17.28
N LEU A 36 -6.64 9.25 -17.58
CA LEU A 36 -5.62 9.82 -16.66
C LEU A 36 -6.14 10.22 -15.28
N TRP A 37 -7.40 10.66 -15.19
CA TRP A 37 -7.99 11.07 -13.91
C TRP A 37 -8.03 9.90 -12.91
N LEU A 38 -8.15 8.66 -13.39
CA LEU A 38 -8.17 7.48 -12.52
C LEU A 38 -6.81 7.27 -11.84
N ALA A 39 -5.71 7.50 -12.57
CA ALA A 39 -4.36 7.49 -12.00
C ALA A 39 -4.18 8.61 -10.96
N ARG A 40 -4.77 9.78 -11.19
CA ARG A 40 -4.71 10.89 -10.23
C ARG A 40 -5.49 10.60 -8.97
N VAL A 41 -6.70 10.04 -9.09
CA VAL A 41 -7.53 9.66 -7.95
C VAL A 41 -6.86 8.56 -7.13
N SER A 42 -6.32 7.52 -7.78
CA SER A 42 -5.59 6.47 -7.08
C SER A 42 -4.32 7.00 -6.42
N GLY A 43 -3.57 7.87 -7.11
CA GLY A 43 -2.40 8.54 -6.55
C GLY A 43 -2.72 9.40 -5.33
N GLY A 44 -3.78 10.20 -5.41
CA GLY A 44 -4.26 11.02 -4.29
C GLY A 44 -4.69 10.16 -3.10
N LEU A 45 -5.37 9.03 -3.34
CA LEU A 45 -5.77 8.10 -2.28
C LEU A 45 -4.56 7.45 -1.60
N VAL A 46 -3.60 6.94 -2.38
CA VAL A 46 -2.37 6.32 -1.85
C VAL A 46 -1.53 7.37 -1.09
N LEU A 47 -1.43 8.60 -1.60
CA LEU A 47 -0.73 9.69 -0.93
C LEU A 47 -1.39 10.05 0.41
N ALA A 48 -2.71 10.27 0.41
CA ALA A 48 -3.46 10.56 1.63
C ALA A 48 -3.31 9.44 2.67
N TRP A 49 -3.34 8.19 2.22
CA TRP A 49 -3.10 7.03 3.08
C TRP A 49 -1.68 7.01 3.65
N GLY A 50 -0.67 7.26 2.83
CA GLY A 50 0.73 7.36 3.25
C GLY A 50 0.94 8.46 4.31
N LEU A 51 0.32 9.62 4.13
CA LEU A 51 0.38 10.72 5.10
C LEU A 51 -0.33 10.37 6.42
N LEU A 52 -1.49 9.70 6.36
CA LEU A 52 -2.18 9.19 7.55
C LEU A 52 -1.32 8.18 8.32
N LEU A 53 -0.67 7.24 7.63
CA LEU A 53 0.25 6.28 8.25
C LEU A 53 1.50 6.97 8.84
N LEU A 54 2.00 8.02 8.20
CA LEU A 54 3.10 8.84 8.73
C LEU A 54 2.69 9.50 10.05
N ALA A 55 1.50 10.12 10.08
CA ALA A 55 0.96 10.77 11.27
C ALA A 55 0.72 9.73 12.38
N ALA A 56 0.14 8.57 12.05
CA ALA A 56 -0.07 7.46 12.98
C ALA A 56 1.25 6.90 13.53
N SER A 57 2.36 7.00 12.79
CA SER A 57 3.66 6.56 13.27
C SER A 57 4.13 7.34 14.50
N ASN A 58 3.69 8.59 14.71
CA ASN A 58 4.05 9.38 15.89
C ASN A 58 3.45 8.82 17.18
N ARG A 59 2.22 8.32 17.12
CA ARG A 59 1.51 7.65 18.23
C ARG A 59 0.84 6.37 17.70
N PRO A 60 1.59 5.26 17.61
CA PRO A 60 1.05 4.00 17.10
C PRO A 60 -0.06 3.50 18.02
N ASP A 61 -1.27 3.41 17.48
CA ASP A 61 -2.46 2.95 18.16
C ASP A 61 -3.10 1.76 17.41
N ALA A 62 -4.16 1.20 18.01
CA ALA A 62 -4.90 0.09 17.42
C ALA A 62 -5.40 0.46 16.03
N LEU A 63 -6.05 1.62 15.87
CA LEU A 63 -6.61 2.08 14.60
C LEU A 63 -5.54 2.17 13.50
N GLY A 64 -4.36 2.72 13.80
CA GLY A 64 -3.23 2.75 12.88
C GLY A 64 -2.74 1.36 12.47
N ALA A 65 -2.74 0.38 13.38
CA ALA A 65 -2.37 -1.00 13.08
C ALA A 65 -3.34 -1.67 12.08
N GLY A 66 -4.63 -1.39 12.18
CA GLY A 66 -5.64 -1.96 11.26
C GLY A 66 -5.74 -1.20 9.96
N ALA A 67 -5.51 0.12 9.98
CA ALA A 67 -5.31 0.89 8.75
C ALA A 67 -4.10 0.37 7.97
N LEU A 68 -2.99 0.09 8.65
CA LEU A 68 -1.81 -0.55 8.05
C LEU A 68 -2.16 -1.92 7.46
N ALA A 69 -2.81 -2.79 8.24
CA ALA A 69 -3.19 -4.13 7.79
C ALA A 69 -4.17 -4.10 6.61
N GLY A 70 -5.31 -3.43 6.78
CA GLY A 70 -6.37 -3.36 5.78
C GLY A 70 -5.91 -2.69 4.49
N GLY A 71 -5.23 -1.55 4.59
CA GLY A 71 -4.74 -0.83 3.41
C GLY A 71 -3.73 -1.65 2.59
N ASN A 72 -2.77 -2.29 3.26
CA ASN A 72 -1.79 -3.13 2.59
C ASN A 72 -2.42 -4.38 1.97
N LEU A 73 -3.36 -5.06 2.66
CA LEU A 73 -4.08 -6.21 2.10
C LEU A 73 -4.96 -5.84 0.91
N LEU A 74 -5.62 -4.68 0.94
CA LEU A 74 -6.41 -4.19 -0.20
C LEU A 74 -5.52 -3.95 -1.43
N LEU A 75 -4.34 -3.36 -1.24
CA LEU A 75 -3.37 -3.19 -2.31
C LEU A 75 -2.85 -4.52 -2.85
N VAL A 76 -2.53 -5.48 -1.97
CA VAL A 76 -2.13 -6.83 -2.39
C VAL A 76 -3.24 -7.51 -3.19
N ALA A 77 -4.49 -7.40 -2.73
CA ALA A 77 -5.66 -7.97 -3.41
C ALA A 77 -5.90 -7.34 -4.79
N ALA A 78 -5.54 -6.07 -4.99
CA ALA A 78 -5.58 -5.42 -6.30
C ALA A 78 -4.37 -5.81 -7.18
N LEU A 79 -3.18 -5.94 -6.60
CA LEU A 79 -1.93 -6.13 -7.33
C LEU A 79 -1.73 -7.58 -7.82
N VAL A 80 -2.00 -8.57 -6.98
CA VAL A 80 -1.72 -9.99 -7.29
C VAL A 80 -2.53 -10.48 -8.51
N PRO A 81 -3.85 -10.24 -8.62
CA PRO A 81 -4.61 -10.67 -9.79
C PRO A 81 -4.12 -10.00 -11.09
N ALA A 82 -3.72 -8.72 -11.02
CA ALA A 82 -3.18 -8.01 -12.17
C ALA A 82 -1.87 -8.66 -12.65
N VAL A 83 -0.94 -8.96 -11.74
CA VAL A 83 0.33 -9.63 -12.09
C VAL A 83 0.09 -11.01 -12.68
N LEU A 84 -0.83 -11.79 -12.12
CA LEU A 84 -1.12 -13.14 -12.62
C LEU A 84 -1.79 -13.12 -14.00
N ARG A 85 -2.68 -12.15 -14.27
CA ARG A 85 -3.34 -12.01 -15.58
C ARG A 85 -2.43 -11.46 -16.67
N LEU A 86 -1.53 -10.55 -16.31
CA LEU A 86 -0.60 -9.88 -17.24
C LEU A 86 0.79 -10.51 -17.22
N GLY A 87 0.94 -11.71 -16.64
CA GLY A 87 2.23 -12.28 -16.26
C GLY A 87 3.21 -12.51 -17.41
N ASP A 88 2.69 -12.80 -18.60
CA ASP A 88 3.49 -13.07 -19.81
C ASP A 88 3.65 -11.83 -20.70
N THR A 89 2.86 -10.77 -20.46
CA THR A 89 2.94 -9.50 -21.20
C THR A 89 3.80 -8.46 -20.47
N LEU A 90 4.02 -8.64 -19.16
CA LEU A 90 4.87 -7.76 -18.36
C LEU A 90 6.35 -8.10 -18.52
N PRO A 91 7.24 -7.09 -18.66
CA PRO A 91 8.68 -7.30 -18.57
C PRO A 91 9.06 -8.03 -17.27
N PRO A 92 10.02 -8.99 -17.29
CA PRO A 92 10.36 -9.80 -16.13
C PRO A 92 10.73 -8.99 -14.89
N ALA A 93 11.44 -7.88 -15.08
CA ALA A 93 11.82 -6.96 -14.01
C ALA A 93 10.61 -6.29 -13.35
N VAL A 94 9.62 -5.87 -14.14
CA VAL A 94 8.39 -5.23 -13.65
C VAL A 94 7.54 -6.24 -12.88
N ARG A 95 7.38 -7.44 -13.44
CA ARG A 95 6.70 -8.55 -12.77
C ARG A 95 7.35 -8.90 -11.44
N GLY A 96 8.69 -9.01 -11.41
CA GLY A 96 9.46 -9.24 -10.19
C GLY A 96 9.25 -8.14 -9.14
N ALA A 97 9.30 -6.86 -9.56
CA ALA A 97 9.07 -5.73 -8.69
C ALA A 97 7.65 -5.72 -8.10
N MET A 98 6.62 -6.01 -8.90
CA MET A 98 5.24 -6.08 -8.42
C MET A 98 5.03 -7.23 -7.42
N LEU A 99 5.60 -8.41 -7.68
CA LEU A 99 5.55 -9.54 -6.74
C LEU A 99 6.30 -9.22 -5.44
N GLY A 100 7.47 -8.61 -5.53
CA GLY A 100 8.24 -8.17 -4.38
C GLY A 100 7.48 -7.14 -3.55
N ALA A 101 6.83 -6.17 -4.19
CA ALA A 101 5.96 -5.21 -3.52
C ALA A 101 4.78 -5.89 -2.83
N ALA A 102 4.07 -6.82 -3.50
CA ALA A 102 2.99 -7.58 -2.88
C ALA A 102 3.45 -8.38 -1.66
N ALA A 103 4.62 -9.03 -1.74
CA ALA A 103 5.19 -9.76 -0.61
C ALA A 103 5.52 -8.83 0.56
N LEU A 104 6.16 -7.69 0.30
CA LEU A 104 6.49 -6.69 1.33
C LEU A 104 5.21 -6.15 2.00
N LEU A 105 4.21 -5.76 1.22
CA LEU A 105 2.94 -5.27 1.74
C LEU A 105 2.22 -6.34 2.57
N THR A 106 2.29 -7.60 2.17
CA THR A 106 1.72 -8.72 2.94
C THR A 106 2.41 -8.85 4.30
N VAL A 107 3.75 -8.81 4.34
CA VAL A 107 4.50 -8.84 5.60
C VAL A 107 4.12 -7.66 6.50
N LEU A 108 4.07 -6.45 5.96
CA LEU A 108 3.69 -5.26 6.72
C LEU A 108 2.24 -5.33 7.22
N ALA A 109 1.34 -5.93 6.43
CA ALA A 109 -0.03 -6.16 6.85
C ALA A 109 -0.14 -7.14 8.01
N VAL A 110 0.60 -8.26 7.94
CA VAL A 110 0.68 -9.25 9.03
C VAL A 110 1.22 -8.60 10.31
N MET A 111 2.23 -7.74 10.20
CA MET A 111 2.73 -6.98 11.35
C MET A 111 1.65 -6.06 11.95
N GLY A 112 0.81 -5.44 11.12
CA GLY A 112 -0.36 -4.67 11.57
C GLY A 112 -1.41 -5.53 12.27
N LEU A 113 -1.73 -6.70 11.73
CA LEU A 113 -2.67 -7.66 12.33
C LEU A 113 -2.18 -8.18 13.69
N LEU A 114 -0.90 -8.53 13.80
CA LEU A 114 -0.30 -9.00 15.04
C LEU A 114 -0.26 -7.90 16.13
N ALA A 115 -0.20 -6.64 15.71
CA ALA A 115 -0.23 -5.49 16.62
C ALA A 115 -1.66 -4.99 16.91
N TRP A 116 -2.67 -5.47 16.20
CA TRP A 116 -4.07 -5.12 16.45
C TRP A 116 -4.54 -5.78 17.76
N PRO A 117 -5.10 -5.04 18.71
CA PRO A 117 -5.52 -5.61 19.97
C PRO A 117 -6.62 -6.65 19.73
N SER A 118 -6.34 -7.91 20.09
CA SER A 118 -7.36 -8.94 20.17
C SER A 118 -8.39 -8.53 21.22
N ALA A 119 -9.67 -8.52 20.84
CA ALA A 119 -10.78 -8.14 21.72
C ALA A 119 -10.90 -8.99 23.01
N SER A 120 -10.04 -9.99 23.21
CA SER A 120 -10.01 -10.89 24.37
C SER A 120 -9.46 -10.26 25.65
N SER A 121 -8.71 -9.16 25.62
CA SER A 121 -8.14 -8.56 26.84
C SER A 121 -9.10 -7.65 27.64
N ARG A 122 -10.35 -7.47 27.18
CA ARG A 122 -11.31 -6.53 27.78
C ARG A 122 -12.38 -7.18 28.68
N ARG A 123 -12.31 -8.49 28.93
CA ARG A 123 -13.21 -9.23 29.85
C ARG A 123 -12.48 -9.81 31.08
N GLY A 124 -11.46 -9.12 31.58
CA GLY A 124 -10.66 -9.61 32.71
C GLY A 124 -10.10 -8.50 33.60
N ALA A 125 -10.80 -7.37 33.70
CA ALA A 125 -10.54 -6.31 34.67
C ALA A 125 -11.85 -5.94 35.36
#